data_AF-A0A932Q8Y9-F1
#
_entry.id   AF-A0A932Q8Y9-F1
#
_cell.length_a   1.000
_cell.length_b   1.000
_cell.length_c   1.000
_cell.angle_alpha   90.00
_cell.angle_beta   90.00
_cell.angle_gamma   90.00
#
_symmetry.space_group_name_H-M   'P 1'
#
loop_
_entity.id
_entity.type
_entity.pdbx_description
1 polymer ?
#
loop_
_entity_poly.entity_id
_entity_poly.type
_entity_poly.pdbx_seq_one_letter_code
_entity_poly.pdbx_strand_id
1 'polypeptide(L)'
;MLFNSFNFLLIFLPIVLVVGLWLKGQRLLGWITGTSFVFYAFAGHVWFLVPMLFTTVLDFFVAQRMQAARGRSRRHWLYLSLAGNLGLLMYFKYSRLFWPSVNVILPAGISFYTFQTLSYIIDVYRSECEAERGFLRFAGFVSFFPHLVAGPLTRHNQLIPALAGI
;
A
#
# COMPACT_ATOMS: atom_id res chain seq x y z
N MET A 1 -7.75 -15.33 6.21
CA MET A 1 -6.91 -16.20 5.39
C MET A 1 -5.47 -15.87 5.66
N LEU A 2 -4.80 -16.73 6.42
CA LEU A 2 -3.34 -16.66 6.53
C LEU A 2 -2.74 -17.01 5.17
N PHE A 3 -1.64 -16.36 4.81
CA PHE A 3 -0.94 -16.58 3.54
C PHE A 3 -0.55 -18.05 3.33
N ASN A 4 -0.12 -18.73 4.39
CA ASN A 4 0.24 -20.16 4.36
C ASN A 4 -0.97 -21.12 4.43
N SER A 5 -2.20 -20.61 4.31
CA SER A 5 -3.39 -21.46 4.34
C SER A 5 -3.60 -22.16 3.00
N PHE A 6 -3.97 -23.45 3.04
CA PHE A 6 -4.41 -24.20 1.85
C PHE A 6 -5.53 -23.47 1.09
N ASN A 7 -6.43 -22.78 1.79
CA ASN A 7 -7.51 -22.00 1.17
C ASN A 7 -6.96 -20.83 0.32
N PHE A 8 -5.86 -20.23 0.75
CA PHE A 8 -5.24 -19.16 -0.03
C PHE A 8 -4.54 -19.73 -1.28
N LEU A 9 -3.72 -20.77 -1.11
CA LEU A 9 -2.92 -21.37 -2.18
C LEU A 9 -3.74 -22.08 -3.25
N LEU A 10 -4.78 -22.83 -2.86
CA LEU A 10 -5.52 -23.72 -3.76
C LEU A 10 -6.82 -23.11 -4.29
N ILE A 11 -7.39 -22.09 -3.63
CA ILE A 11 -8.67 -21.50 -4.02
C ILE A 11 -8.48 -20.05 -4.43
N PHE A 12 -7.96 -19.21 -3.51
CA PHE A 12 -7.88 -17.78 -3.77
C PHE A 12 -6.90 -17.44 -4.90
N LEU A 13 -5.66 -17.91 -4.83
CA LEU A 13 -4.62 -17.59 -5.82
C LEU A 13 -4.97 -18.05 -7.25
N PRO A 14 -5.44 -19.30 -7.49
CA PRO A 14 -5.79 -19.74 -8.83
C PRO A 14 -6.96 -18.94 -9.42
N ILE A 15 -7.97 -18.58 -8.61
CA ILE A 15 -9.10 -17.78 -9.07
C ILE A 15 -8.63 -16.37 -9.48
N VAL A 16 -7.82 -15.72 -8.65
CA VAL A 16 -7.28 -14.39 -8.94
C VAL A 16 -6.48 -14.41 -10.25
N LEU A 17 -5.63 -15.42 -10.44
CA LEU A 17 -4.80 -15.56 -11.64
C LEU A 17 -5.65 -15.90 -12.86
N VAL A 18 -6.51 -16.92 -12.81
CA VAL A 18 -7.34 -17.33 -13.94
C VAL A 18 -8.18 -16.15 -14.41
N VAL A 19 -8.94 -15.50 -13.53
CA VAL A 19 -9.75 -14.33 -13.89
C VAL A 19 -8.87 -13.18 -14.38
N GLY A 20 -7.72 -12.95 -13.74
CA GLY A 20 -6.76 -11.92 -14.15
C GLY A 20 -6.24 -12.12 -15.57
N LEU A 21 -6.02 -13.35 -16.03
CA LEU A 21 -5.58 -13.64 -17.40
C LEU A 21 -6.61 -13.24 -18.47
N TRP A 22 -7.90 -13.18 -18.11
CA TRP A 22 -8.98 -12.76 -19.01
C TRP A 22 -9.23 -11.24 -19.00
N LEU A 23 -8.60 -10.50 -18.07
CA LEU A 23 -8.80 -9.07 -17.91
C LEU A 23 -7.59 -8.30 -18.46
N LYS A 24 -7.84 -7.12 -19.04
CA LYS A 24 -6.80 -6.21 -19.56
C LYS A 24 -7.07 -4.77 -19.13
N GLY A 25 -6.03 -3.94 -19.11
CA GLY A 25 -6.11 -2.52 -18.78
C GLY A 25 -6.73 -2.23 -17.42
N GLN A 26 -7.62 -1.23 -17.37
CA GLN A 26 -8.26 -0.77 -16.14
C GLN A 26 -9.08 -1.85 -15.41
N ARG A 27 -9.63 -2.83 -16.13
CA ARG A 27 -10.39 -3.93 -15.51
C ARG A 27 -9.48 -4.87 -14.72
N LEU A 28 -8.28 -5.14 -15.24
CA LEU A 28 -7.28 -5.92 -14.51
C LEU A 28 -6.80 -5.18 -13.27
N LEU A 29 -6.53 -3.88 -13.39
CA LEU A 29 -6.12 -3.04 -12.25
C LEU A 29 -7.19 -3.03 -11.14
N GLY A 30 -8.46 -2.87 -11.53
CA GLY A 30 -9.59 -2.98 -10.60
C GLY A 30 -9.70 -4.36 -9.96
N TRP A 31 -9.49 -5.43 -10.73
CA TRP A 31 -9.50 -6.80 -10.22
C TRP A 31 -8.36 -7.07 -9.23
N ILE A 32 -7.14 -6.65 -9.53
CA ILE A 32 -5.98 -6.82 -8.65
C ILE A 32 -6.16 -6.01 -7.36
N THR A 33 -6.63 -4.77 -7.46
CA THR A 33 -6.89 -3.92 -6.29
C THR A 33 -8.03 -4.48 -5.45
N GLY A 34 -9.12 -4.91 -6.09
CA GLY A 34 -10.28 -5.49 -5.40
C GLY A 34 -9.94 -6.79 -4.70
N THR A 35 -9.27 -7.72 -5.38
CA THR A 35 -8.83 -8.99 -4.78
C THR A 35 -7.83 -8.77 -3.67
N SER A 36 -6.95 -7.76 -3.79
CA SER A 36 -6.07 -7.35 -2.71
C SER A 36 -6.82 -6.89 -1.46
N PHE A 37 -7.83 -6.03 -1.60
CA PHE A 37 -8.65 -5.62 -0.45
C PHE A 37 -9.43 -6.79 0.16
N VAL A 38 -9.96 -7.69 -0.67
CA VAL A 38 -10.59 -8.92 -0.21
C VAL A 38 -9.59 -9.76 0.60
N PHE A 39 -8.37 -9.93 0.10
CA PHE A 39 -7.33 -10.66 0.82
C PHE A 39 -7.08 -10.05 2.22
N TYR A 40 -6.88 -8.73 2.34
CA TYR A 40 -6.66 -8.08 3.64
C TYR A 40 -7.88 -8.17 4.57
N ALA A 41 -9.09 -7.99 4.03
CA ALA A 41 -10.32 -8.10 4.81
C ALA A 41 -10.53 -9.50 5.38
N PHE A 42 -10.23 -10.54 4.58
CA PHE A 42 -10.32 -11.93 5.02
C PHE A 42 -9.10 -12.35 5.86
N ALA A 43 -7.90 -11.78 5.64
CA ALA A 43 -6.66 -12.13 6.35
C ALA A 43 -6.74 -11.88 7.85
N GLY A 44 -7.46 -10.85 8.28
CA GLY A 44 -7.74 -10.59 9.69
C GLY A 44 -9.11 -9.98 9.88
N HIS A 45 -9.19 -8.65 9.83
CA HIS A 45 -10.44 -7.91 9.97
C HIS A 45 -10.56 -6.81 8.93
N VAL A 46 -11.80 -6.48 8.54
CA VAL A 46 -12.13 -5.37 7.64
C VAL A 46 -11.53 -4.03 8.14
N TRP A 47 -11.42 -3.85 9.45
CA TRP A 47 -10.79 -2.67 10.07
C TRP A 47 -9.32 -2.47 9.69
N PHE A 48 -8.61 -3.50 9.23
CA PHE A 48 -7.23 -3.37 8.75
C PHE A 48 -7.12 -2.59 7.43
N LEU A 49 -8.22 -2.47 6.69
CA LEU A 49 -8.29 -1.62 5.51
C LEU A 49 -8.24 -0.14 5.87
N VAL A 50 -8.69 0.27 7.06
CA VAL A 50 -8.73 1.67 7.46
C VAL A 50 -7.34 2.32 7.49
N PRO A 51 -6.34 1.80 8.23
CA PRO A 51 -5.02 2.42 8.26
C PRO A 51 -4.34 2.40 6.89
N MET A 52 -4.58 1.36 6.10
CA MET A 52 -4.05 1.19 4.76
C MET A 52 -4.65 2.18 3.76
N LEU A 53 -5.97 2.35 3.75
CA LEU A 53 -6.65 3.36 2.94
C LEU A 53 -6.26 4.76 3.38
N PHE A 54 -6.09 4.98 4.68
CA PHE A 54 -5.62 6.25 5.20
C PHE A 54 -4.23 6.61 4.66
N THR A 55 -3.23 5.72 4.77
CA THR A 55 -1.89 5.99 4.22
C THR A 55 -1.92 6.14 2.70
N THR A 56 -2.71 5.32 2.01
CA THR A 56 -2.90 5.42 0.55
C THR A 56 -3.45 6.79 0.14
N VAL A 57 -4.52 7.25 0.79
CA VAL A 57 -5.14 8.54 0.49
C VAL A 57 -4.20 9.69 0.83
N LEU A 58 -3.58 9.64 2.02
CA LEU A 58 -2.64 10.65 2.49
C LEU A 58 -1.47 10.81 1.50
N ASP A 59 -0.79 9.72 1.16
CA ASP A 59 0.39 9.75 0.31
C ASP A 59 0.06 10.06 -1.14
N PHE A 60 -1.11 9.66 -1.64
CA PHE A 60 -1.56 10.06 -2.98
C PHE A 60 -1.67 11.58 -3.09
N PHE A 61 -2.37 12.22 -2.15
CA PHE A 61 -2.53 13.67 -2.16
C PHE A 61 -1.24 14.42 -1.85
N VAL A 62 -0.44 13.91 -0.90
CA VAL A 62 0.86 14.51 -0.56
C VAL A 62 1.80 14.46 -1.76
N ALA A 63 1.88 13.33 -2.47
CA ALA A 63 2.73 13.21 -3.66
C ALA A 63 2.34 14.21 -4.75
N GLN A 64 1.04 14.34 -5.05
CA GLN A 64 0.56 15.30 -6.06
C GLN A 64 0.86 16.76 -5.66
N ARG A 65 0.59 17.13 -4.40
CA ARG A 65 0.89 18.47 -3.90
C ARG A 65 2.38 18.74 -3.83
N MET A 66 3.19 17.72 -3.53
CA MET A 66 4.64 17.81 -3.52
C MET A 66 5.21 18.05 -4.92
N GLN A 67 4.66 17.40 -5.95
CA GLN A 67 5.08 17.61 -7.33
C GLN A 67 4.73 19.02 -7.83
N ALA A 68 3.55 19.54 -7.43
CA ALA A 68 3.14 20.92 -7.77
C ALA A 68 3.91 22.00 -6.96
N ALA A 69 4.42 21.66 -5.78
CA ALA A 69 5.14 22.57 -4.91
C ALA A 69 6.57 22.84 -5.39
N ARG A 70 7.07 24.06 -5.14
CA ARG A 70 8.46 24.47 -5.40
C ARG A 70 9.17 24.85 -4.10
N GLY A 71 10.50 24.65 -4.07
CA GLY A 71 11.35 25.08 -2.96
C GLY A 71 11.02 24.43 -1.60
N ARG A 72 10.99 25.24 -0.53
CA ARG A 72 10.85 24.78 0.87
C ARG A 72 9.51 24.08 1.15
N SER A 73 8.47 24.35 0.36
CA SER A 73 7.15 23.70 0.50
C SER A 73 7.20 22.18 0.27
N ARG A 74 8.08 21.69 -0.63
CA ARG A 74 8.27 20.24 -0.86
C ARG A 74 8.70 19.48 0.40
N ARG A 75 9.53 20.13 1.24
CA ARG A 75 9.98 19.53 2.51
C ARG A 75 8.84 19.38 3.51
N HIS A 76 7.92 20.34 3.58
CA HIS A 76 6.76 20.24 4.46
C HIS A 76 5.86 19.07 4.06
N TRP A 77 5.62 18.86 2.76
CA TRP A 77 4.88 17.69 2.27
C TRP A 77 5.56 16.36 2.62
N LEU A 78 6.89 16.30 2.49
CA LEU A 78 7.66 15.12 2.89
C LEU A 78 7.52 14.85 4.40
N TYR A 79 7.66 15.87 5.24
CA TYR A 79 7.49 15.73 6.69
C TYR A 79 6.07 15.34 7.08
N LEU A 80 5.06 15.85 6.37
CA LEU A 80 3.66 15.48 6.61
C LEU A 80 3.43 13.99 6.35
N SER A 81 3.94 13.45 5.23
CA SER A 81 3.84 12.02 4.93
C SER A 81 4.65 11.16 5.91
N LEU A 82 5.89 11.55 6.21
CA LEU A 82 6.72 10.86 7.20
C LEU A 82 6.03 10.80 8.57
N ALA A 83 5.50 11.93 9.05
CA ALA A 83 4.81 12.00 10.32
C ALA A 83 3.53 11.16 10.33
N GLY A 84 2.72 11.20 9.26
CA GLY A 84 1.50 10.40 9.15
C GLY A 84 1.77 8.90 9.14
N ASN A 85 2.69 8.44 8.29
CA ASN A 85 3.04 7.03 8.13
C ASN A 85 3.77 6.46 9.35
N LEU A 86 4.79 7.16 9.85
CA LEU A 86 5.53 6.71 11.04
C LEU A 86 4.71 6.85 12.31
N GLY A 87 3.86 7.88 12.42
CA GLY A 87 2.92 8.03 13.52
C GLY A 87 1.93 6.88 13.60
N LEU A 88 1.35 6.49 12.45
CA LEU A 88 0.47 5.34 12.35
C LEU A 88 1.21 4.03 12.69
N LEU A 89 2.42 3.84 12.17
CA LEU A 89 3.25 2.67 12.49
C LEU A 89 3.60 2.62 13.99
N MET A 90 3.96 3.76 14.59
CA MET A 90 4.24 3.88 16.02
C MET A 90 3.02 3.51 16.86
N TYR A 91 1.85 4.03 16.51
CA TYR A 91 0.60 3.73 17.19
C TYR A 91 0.31 2.21 17.16
N PHE A 92 0.30 1.58 15.98
CA PHE A 92 -0.06 0.17 15.89
C PHE A 92 1.02 -0.76 16.46
N LYS A 93 2.31 -0.50 16.21
CA LYS A 93 3.39 -1.43 16.56
C LYS A 93 3.93 -1.24 17.97
N TYR A 94 3.92 -0.01 18.49
CA TYR A 94 4.56 0.33 19.77
C TYR A 94 3.55 0.80 20.83
N SER A 95 2.25 0.86 20.55
CA SER A 95 1.22 1.17 21.57
C SER A 95 1.35 0.32 22.82
N ARG A 96 1.61 -0.99 22.68
CA ARG A 96 1.78 -1.90 23.83
C ARG A 96 3.00 -1.57 24.70
N LEU A 97 4.02 -0.92 24.14
CA LEU A 97 5.22 -0.52 24.90
C LEU A 97 4.91 0.66 25.83
N PHE A 98 4.10 1.61 25.37
CA PHE A 98 3.79 2.84 26.10
C PHE A 98 2.51 2.73 26.93
N TRP A 99 1.53 1.94 26.47
CA TRP A 99 0.26 1.67 27.13
C TRP A 99 -0.04 0.16 27.11
N PRO A 100 0.53 -0.60 28.06
CA PRO A 100 0.38 -2.07 28.11
C PRO A 100 -1.07 -2.54 28.20
N SER A 101 -1.97 -1.72 28.76
CA SER A 101 -3.40 -2.03 28.92
C SER A 101 -4.21 -1.90 27.63
N VAL A 102 -3.65 -1.34 26.55
CA VAL A 102 -4.38 -1.17 25.28
C VAL A 102 -4.15 -2.39 24.40
N ASN A 103 -5.23 -3.14 24.16
CA ASN A 103 -5.24 -4.22 23.18
C ASN A 103 -5.40 -3.68 21.76
N VAL A 104 -4.31 -3.15 21.20
CA VAL A 104 -4.26 -2.83 19.77
C VAL A 104 -4.05 -4.12 18.97
N ILE A 105 -4.94 -4.34 18.00
CA ILE A 105 -4.82 -5.41 17.02
C ILE A 105 -3.93 -4.90 15.89
N LEU A 106 -2.81 -5.58 15.62
CA LEU A 106 -1.91 -5.21 14.53
C LEU A 106 -2.53 -5.58 13.18
N PRO A 107 -2.70 -4.62 12.26
CA PRO A 107 -3.07 -4.92 10.89
C PRO A 107 -1.99 -5.76 10.22
N ALA A 108 -2.41 -6.85 9.57
CA ALA A 108 -1.51 -7.63 8.75
C ALA A 108 -0.90 -6.73 7.67
N GLY A 109 0.42 -6.79 7.49
CA GLY A 109 1.08 -6.04 6.44
C GLY A 109 1.36 -4.56 6.72
N ILE A 110 1.05 -4.04 7.92
CA ILE A 110 1.22 -2.61 8.24
C ILE A 110 2.63 -2.06 8.00
N SER A 111 3.66 -2.83 8.35
CA SER A 111 5.02 -2.39 8.08
C SER A 111 5.29 -2.32 6.58
N PHE A 112 4.78 -3.26 5.79
CA PHE A 112 5.06 -3.34 4.36
C PHE A 112 4.43 -2.18 3.60
N TYR A 113 3.12 -1.98 3.70
CA TYR A 113 2.48 -0.90 2.96
C TYR A 113 2.98 0.48 3.41
N THR A 114 3.27 0.65 4.71
CA THR A 114 3.83 1.92 5.21
C THR A 114 5.23 2.19 4.68
N PHE A 115 6.13 1.19 4.66
CA PHE A 115 7.46 1.40 4.08
C PHE A 115 7.42 1.56 2.57
N GLN A 116 6.47 0.91 1.90
CA GLN A 116 6.27 1.04 0.46
C GLN A 116 5.77 2.44 0.08
N THR A 117 4.79 2.98 0.81
CA THR A 117 4.31 4.36 0.56
C THR A 117 5.36 5.40 0.93
N LEU A 118 6.10 5.19 2.02
CA LEU A 118 7.23 6.05 2.38
C LEU A 118 8.33 6.05 1.30
N SER A 119 8.69 4.87 0.78
CA SER A 119 9.67 4.77 -0.32
C SER A 119 9.20 5.57 -1.52
N TYR A 120 7.93 5.40 -1.92
CA TYR A 120 7.35 6.17 -3.03
C TYR A 120 7.43 7.69 -2.79
N ILE A 121 7.06 8.17 -1.61
CA ILE A 121 7.09 9.60 -1.30
C ILE A 121 8.52 10.15 -1.31
N ILE A 122 9.49 9.37 -0.82
CA ILE A 122 10.91 9.75 -0.85
C ILE A 122 11.39 9.82 -2.31
N ASP A 123 11.02 8.85 -3.15
CA ASP A 123 11.38 8.82 -4.57
C ASP A 123 10.78 10.04 -5.31
N VAL A 124 9.51 10.39 -5.04
CA VAL A 124 8.86 11.62 -5.57
C VAL A 124 9.57 12.88 -5.07
N TYR A 125 9.93 12.94 -3.78
CA TYR A 125 10.64 14.09 -3.22
C TYR A 125 11.99 14.31 -3.89
N ARG A 126 12.73 13.22 -4.14
CA ARG A 126 14.02 13.21 -4.84
C ARG A 126 13.91 13.42 -6.34
N SER A 127 12.68 13.45 -6.88
CA SER A 127 12.41 13.51 -8.32
C SER A 127 12.97 12.31 -9.08
N GLU A 128 13.06 11.15 -8.42
CA GLU A 128 13.41 9.86 -9.04
C GLU A 128 12.18 9.23 -9.74
N CYS A 129 10.98 9.66 -9.37
CA CYS A 129 9.72 9.35 -10.04
C CYS A 129 8.74 10.53 -10.02
N GLU A 130 7.76 10.52 -10.93
CA GLU A 130 6.63 11.45 -10.89
C GLU A 130 5.52 10.94 -9.97
N ALA A 131 4.70 11.84 -9.42
CA ALA A 131 3.54 11.45 -8.64
C ALA A 131 2.49 10.78 -9.52
N GLU A 132 2.00 9.63 -9.09
CA GLU A 132 0.94 8.88 -9.76
C GLU A 132 -0.35 9.71 -9.84
N ARG A 133 -0.93 9.74 -11.03
CA ARG A 133 -2.16 10.52 -11.32
C ARG A 133 -3.41 9.69 -11.08
N GLY A 134 -3.32 8.37 -11.23
CA GLY A 134 -4.45 7.46 -11.06
C GLY A 134 -4.55 6.90 -9.64
N PHE A 135 -5.58 7.32 -8.88
CA PHE A 135 -5.80 6.81 -7.52
C PHE A 135 -5.91 5.28 -7.49
N LEU A 136 -6.60 4.66 -8.44
CA LEU A 136 -6.75 3.21 -8.50
C LEU A 136 -5.41 2.49 -8.72
N ARG A 137 -4.50 3.06 -9.52
CA ARG A 137 -3.17 2.48 -9.73
C ARG A 137 -2.33 2.58 -8.47
N PHE A 138 -2.39 3.72 -7.79
CA PHE A 138 -1.69 3.91 -6.53
C PHE A 138 -2.26 2.99 -5.44
N ALA A 139 -3.59 2.90 -5.30
CA ALA A 139 -4.24 1.98 -4.39
C ALA A 139 -3.89 0.52 -4.71
N GLY A 140 -3.87 0.14 -6.00
CA GLY A 140 -3.38 -1.16 -6.44
C GLY A 140 -1.94 -1.42 -6.04
N PHE A 141 -1.03 -0.45 -6.26
CA PHE A 141 0.38 -0.53 -5.85
C PHE A 141 0.51 -0.76 -4.34
N VAL A 142 -0.13 0.07 -3.51
CA VAL A 142 -0.05 -0.04 -2.04
C VAL A 142 -0.72 -1.30 -1.51
N SER A 143 -1.79 -1.75 -2.19
CA SER A 143 -2.57 -2.91 -1.76
C SER A 143 -2.09 -4.24 -2.27
N PHE A 144 -1.14 -4.29 -3.18
CA PHE A 144 -0.86 -5.51 -3.90
C PHE A 144 -0.40 -6.66 -2.98
N PHE A 145 -1.32 -7.58 -2.68
CA PHE A 145 -1.11 -8.63 -1.68
C PHE A 145 0.08 -9.58 -1.95
N PRO A 146 0.50 -9.86 -3.20
CA PRO A 146 1.67 -10.70 -3.46
C PRO A 146 2.97 -10.10 -2.90
N HIS A 147 3.03 -8.80 -2.61
CA HIS A 147 4.21 -8.18 -1.98
C HIS A 147 4.36 -8.53 -0.51
N LEU A 148 3.29 -8.96 0.17
CA LEU A 148 3.42 -9.52 1.52
C LEU A 148 4.18 -10.85 1.53
N VAL A 149 4.33 -11.47 0.36
CA VAL A 149 4.90 -12.81 0.15
C VAL A 149 6.35 -12.73 -0.29
N ALA A 150 6.65 -11.79 -1.20
CA ALA A 150 7.98 -11.54 -1.70
C ALA A 150 8.62 -10.41 -0.87
N GLY A 151 9.46 -10.74 0.12
CA GLY A 151 10.52 -9.80 0.48
C GLY A 151 11.48 -9.67 -0.71
N PRO A 152 12.13 -8.53 -1.01
CA PRO A 152 12.27 -7.24 -0.32
C PRO A 152 11.37 -6.13 -0.92
N LEU A 153 11.42 -4.92 -0.33
CA LEU A 153 10.70 -3.71 -0.77
C LEU A 153 10.89 -3.45 -2.28
N THR A 154 9.93 -3.85 -3.11
CA THR A 154 9.94 -3.51 -4.53
C THR A 154 9.81 -2.01 -4.69
N ARG A 155 10.76 -1.41 -5.42
CA ARG A 155 10.74 0.03 -5.64
C ARG A 155 9.60 0.41 -6.57
N HIS A 156 9.04 1.58 -6.32
CA HIS A 156 8.03 2.20 -7.17
C HIS A 156 8.39 2.17 -8.66
N ASN A 157 9.66 2.44 -8.98
CA ASN A 157 10.21 2.44 -10.34
C ASN A 157 10.17 1.09 -11.08
N GLN A 158 9.82 -0.01 -10.42
CA GLN A 158 9.66 -1.32 -11.06
C GLN A 158 8.19 -1.71 -11.22
N LEU A 159 7.35 -1.41 -10.23
CA LEU A 159 5.98 -1.91 -10.19
C LEU A 159 4.99 -1.06 -11.01
N ILE A 160 5.10 0.27 -10.95
CA ILE A 160 4.16 1.13 -11.67
C ILE A 160 4.31 1.01 -13.20
N PRO A 161 5.52 0.97 -13.79
CA PRO A 161 5.67 0.71 -15.21
C PRO A 161 5.10 -0.66 -15.64
N ALA A 162 5.26 -1.70 -14.80
CA ALA A 162 4.69 -3.01 -15.05
C ALA A 162 3.15 -3.00 -15.03
N LEU A 163 2.54 -2.21 -14.14
CA LEU A 163 1.07 -2.01 -14.12
C LEU A 163 0.56 -1.12 -15.26
N ALA A 164 1.39 -0.21 -15.78
CA ALA A 164 1.05 0.67 -16.90
C ALA A 164 1.16 -0.04 -18.26
N GLY A 165 1.94 -1.12 -18.35
CA GLY A 165 2.11 -1.93 -19.56
C GLY A 165 1.00 -2.97 -19.82
N ILE A 166 -0.07 -3.00 -19.01
CA ILE A 166 -1.19 -3.94 -19.12
C ILE A 166 -2.50 -3.22 -19.46
#